data_AF-A0A5Q0TU09-F1
#
_entry.id   AF-A0A5Q0TU09-F1
#
_cell.length_a   1.000
_cell.length_b   1.000
_cell.length_c   1.000
_cell.angle_alpha   90.00
_cell.angle_beta   90.00
_cell.angle_gamma   90.00
#
_symmetry.space_group_name_H-M   'P 1'
#
loop_
_entity.id
_entity.type
_entity.pdbx_description
1 polymer ?
#
loop_
_entity_poly.entity_id
_entity_poly.type
_entity_poly.pdbx_seq_one_letter_code
_entity_poly.pdbx_strand_id
1 'polypeptide(L)'
;MLDDKEIVLTALEKVDKFHVYLAGIDGSEILLVTTLNVPNELEIEGMKFKIIKYDPEDYLNQVVEKEYEIFRKFKIYYFVKVYMRKILDMLSSAEVERMSVDLKDNLS
;
A
#
# COMPACT_ATOMS: atom_id res chain seq x y z
N MET A 1 -10.71 -11.52 -18.87
CA MET A 1 -9.73 -10.55 -18.34
C MET A 1 -9.49 -10.98 -16.90
N LEU A 2 -8.25 -11.20 -16.46
CA LEU A 2 -8.02 -11.61 -15.06
C LEU A 2 -8.56 -10.56 -14.11
N ASP A 3 -9.10 -11.02 -12.98
CA ASP A 3 -9.50 -10.12 -11.91
C ASP A 3 -8.25 -9.51 -11.27
N ASP A 4 -8.33 -8.24 -10.86
CA ASP A 4 -7.27 -7.51 -10.18
C ASP A 4 -6.71 -8.31 -8.98
N LYS A 5 -7.59 -8.99 -8.25
CA LYS A 5 -7.21 -9.87 -7.14
C LYS A 5 -6.31 -11.01 -7.62
N GLU A 6 -6.67 -11.66 -8.72
CA GLU A 6 -5.89 -12.77 -9.29
C GLU A 6 -4.52 -12.27 -9.77
N ILE A 7 -4.46 -11.08 -10.37
CA ILE A 7 -3.20 -10.44 -10.77
C ILE A 7 -2.29 -10.23 -9.56
N VAL A 8 -2.80 -9.64 -8.48
CA VAL A 8 -2.01 -9.41 -7.25
C VAL A 8 -1.57 -10.73 -6.63
N LEU A 9 -2.44 -11.73 -6.52
CA LEU A 9 -2.07 -13.03 -5.97
C LEU A 9 -1.01 -13.75 -6.83
N THR A 10 -1.12 -13.67 -8.15
CA THR A 10 -0.10 -14.23 -9.07
C THR A 10 1.23 -13.49 -8.96
N ALA A 11 1.20 -12.17 -8.79
CA ALA A 11 2.40 -11.39 -8.51
C ALA A 11 3.08 -11.86 -7.22
N LEU A 12 2.30 -12.11 -6.17
CA LEU A 12 2.78 -12.61 -4.88
C LEU A 12 3.30 -14.05 -4.92
N GLU A 13 2.95 -14.85 -5.92
CA GLU A 13 3.55 -16.18 -6.12
C GLU A 13 4.88 -16.10 -6.87
N LYS A 14 5.04 -15.09 -7.75
CA LYS A 14 6.30 -14.80 -8.45
C LYS A 14 7.34 -14.15 -7.54
N VAL A 15 6.91 -13.48 -6.48
CA VAL A 15 7.76 -13.03 -5.37
C VAL A 15 7.55 -13.95 -4.17
N ASP A 16 8.39 -13.89 -3.14
CA ASP A 16 8.15 -14.67 -1.94
C ASP A 16 7.11 -13.96 -1.04
N LYS A 17 5.84 -14.38 -1.15
CA LYS A 17 4.71 -13.80 -0.40
C LYS A 17 4.90 -13.70 1.11
N PHE A 18 5.73 -14.54 1.72
CA PHE A 18 5.91 -14.54 3.18
C PHE A 18 6.66 -13.30 3.69
N HIS A 19 7.34 -12.60 2.79
CA HIS A 19 8.06 -11.36 3.09
C HIS A 19 7.32 -10.10 2.60
N VAL A 20 6.06 -10.24 2.17
CA VAL A 20 5.21 -9.12 1.77
C VAL A 20 4.28 -8.75 2.91
N TYR A 21 4.18 -7.46 3.19
CA TYR A 21 3.37 -6.91 4.29
C TYR A 21 2.02 -6.39 3.80
N LEU A 22 2.00 -5.85 2.58
CA LEU A 22 0.82 -5.29 1.93
C LEU A 22 1.04 -5.30 0.41
N ALA A 23 0.00 -5.66 -0.34
CA ALA A 23 0.01 -5.57 -1.79
C ALA A 23 -1.35 -5.16 -2.36
N GLY A 24 -1.28 -4.38 -3.43
CA GLY A 24 -2.44 -3.87 -4.13
C GLY A 24 -2.11 -3.52 -5.58
N ILE A 25 -3.11 -3.04 -6.30
CA ILE A 25 -3.00 -2.72 -7.72
C ILE A 25 -3.75 -1.44 -8.06
N ASP A 26 -3.20 -0.68 -9.00
CA ASP A 26 -3.83 0.45 -9.66
C ASP A 26 -3.49 0.40 -11.15
N GLY A 27 -4.43 -0.08 -11.96
CA GLY A 27 -4.23 -0.27 -13.39
C GLY A 27 -3.05 -1.18 -13.71
N SER A 28 -1.94 -0.59 -14.16
CA SER A 28 -0.70 -1.30 -14.54
C SER A 28 0.41 -1.22 -13.48
N GLU A 29 0.11 -0.65 -12.31
CA GLU A 29 1.04 -0.55 -11.18
C GLU A 29 0.63 -1.52 -10.07
N ILE A 30 1.59 -2.32 -9.58
CA ILE A 30 1.41 -3.20 -8.43
C ILE A 30 2.21 -2.62 -7.27
N LEU A 31 1.52 -2.31 -6.18
CA LEU A 31 2.12 -1.93 -4.91
C LEU A 31 2.63 -3.18 -4.19
N LEU A 32 3.90 -3.20 -3.81
CA LEU A 32 4.49 -4.22 -2.95
C LEU A 32 5.23 -3.57 -1.78
N VAL A 33 4.73 -3.81 -0.57
CA VAL A 33 5.42 -3.40 0.65
C VAL A 33 6.20 -4.60 1.19
N THR A 34 7.53 -4.57 1.05
CA THR A 34 8.40 -5.72 1.34
C THR A 34 9.85 -5.30 1.58
N THR A 35 10.54 -6.08 2.40
CA THR A 35 11.99 -5.94 2.62
C THR A 35 12.81 -6.58 1.50
N LEU A 36 12.20 -7.42 0.66
CA LEU A 36 12.91 -8.12 -0.41
C LEU A 36 13.34 -7.17 -1.53
N ASN A 37 14.44 -7.52 -2.19
CA ASN A 37 14.75 -6.92 -3.48
C ASN A 37 13.88 -7.59 -4.54
N VAL A 38 12.98 -6.82 -5.15
CA VAL A 38 12.04 -7.29 -6.18
C VAL A 38 12.32 -6.56 -7.49
N PRO A 39 12.05 -7.19 -8.65
CA PRO A 39 12.22 -6.52 -9.93
C PRO A 39 11.27 -5.31 -10.03
N ASN A 40 11.67 -4.31 -10.81
CA ASN A 40 10.85 -3.11 -11.05
C ASN A 40 9.63 -3.39 -11.94
N GLU A 41 9.58 -4.56 -12.59
CA GLU A 41 8.48 -4.99 -13.45
C GLU A 41 8.23 -6.49 -13.26
N LEU A 42 6.97 -6.90 -13.37
CA LEU A 42 6.54 -8.29 -13.46
C LEU A 42 5.68 -8.50 -14.69
N GLU A 43 5.87 -9.64 -15.35
CA GLU A 43 4.99 -10.09 -16.44
C GLU A 43 4.03 -11.16 -15.91
N ILE A 44 2.73 -10.91 -16.08
CA ILE A 44 1.63 -11.77 -15.63
C ILE A 44 0.69 -11.92 -16.82
N GLU A 45 0.52 -13.15 -17.30
CA GLU A 45 -0.39 -13.49 -18.42
C GLU A 45 -0.16 -12.62 -19.67
N GLY A 46 1.11 -12.36 -19.99
CA GLY A 46 1.53 -11.54 -21.13
C GLY A 46 1.37 -10.02 -20.95
N MET A 47 0.91 -9.57 -19.78
CA MET A 47 0.80 -8.15 -19.43
C MET A 47 1.94 -7.75 -18.50
N LYS A 48 2.55 -6.59 -18.76
CA LYS A 48 3.61 -6.03 -17.92
C LYS A 48 3.03 -5.09 -16.89
N PHE A 49 3.42 -5.30 -15.65
CA PHE A 49 3.06 -4.46 -14.51
C PHE A 49 4.31 -3.86 -13.91
N LYS A 50 4.27 -2.56 -13.64
CA LYS A 50 5.32 -1.85 -12.92
C LYS A 50 5.17 -2.09 -11.42
N ILE A 51 6.27 -2.40 -10.76
CA ILE A 51 6.30 -2.60 -9.31
C ILE A 51 6.62 -1.28 -8.61
N ILE A 52 5.72 -0.88 -7.73
CA ILE A 52 5.92 0.22 -6.79
C ILE A 52 6.28 -0.40 -5.46
N LYS A 53 7.58 -0.42 -5.17
CA LYS A 53 8.12 -1.01 -3.95
C LYS A 53 8.24 0.03 -2.85
N TYR A 54 7.82 -0.33 -1.65
CA TYR A 54 8.22 0.36 -0.42
C TYR A 54 8.82 -0.59 0.60
N ASP A 55 9.78 -0.10 1.37
CA ASP A 55 10.14 -0.74 2.63
C ASP A 55 8.97 -0.59 3.64
N PRO A 56 8.68 -1.60 4.49
CA PRO A 56 7.57 -1.52 5.43
C PRO A 56 7.66 -0.35 6.42
N GLU A 57 8.83 -0.07 6.99
CA GLU A 57 8.94 1.02 7.97
C GLU A 57 8.82 2.38 7.28
N ASP A 58 9.43 2.54 6.10
CA ASP A 58 9.29 3.76 5.30
C ASP A 58 7.85 3.98 4.82
N TYR A 59 7.12 2.92 4.49
CA TYR A 59 5.73 3.02 4.06
C TYR A 59 4.84 3.53 5.19
N LEU A 60 5.03 3.04 6.42
CA LEU A 60 4.28 3.53 7.59
C LEU A 60 4.50 5.03 7.83
N ASN A 61 5.73 5.51 7.64
CA ASN A 61 6.02 6.94 7.79
C ASN A 61 5.37 7.78 6.68
N GLN A 62 5.41 7.30 5.44
CA GLN A 62 4.90 8.05 4.29
C GLN A 62 3.38 8.01 4.17
N VAL A 63 2.71 6.97 4.68
CA VAL A 63 1.26 6.79 4.47
C VAL A 63 0.43 7.87 5.14
N VAL A 64 0.94 8.46 6.22
CA VAL A 64 0.26 9.54 6.94
C VAL A 64 0.28 10.85 6.14
N GLU A 65 1.39 11.14 5.48
CA GLU A 65 1.56 12.38 4.71
C GLU A 65 0.98 12.28 3.29
N LYS A 66 1.02 11.09 2.69
CA LYS A 66 0.69 10.83 1.28
C LYS A 66 -0.40 9.77 1.14
N GLU A 67 -1.38 9.82 2.04
CA GLU A 67 -2.45 8.81 2.15
C GLU A 67 -3.13 8.54 0.80
N TYR A 68 -3.43 9.60 0.05
CA TYR A 68 -4.12 9.47 -1.23
C TYR A 68 -3.24 8.83 -2.30
N GLU A 69 -1.96 9.20 -2.36
CA GLU A 69 -1.03 8.81 -3.41
C GLU A 69 -0.49 7.38 -3.23
N ILE A 70 -0.33 6.92 -1.98
CA ILE A 70 0.37 5.65 -1.72
C ILE A 70 -0.53 4.56 -1.11
N PHE A 71 -1.67 4.92 -0.52
CA PHE A 71 -2.60 3.97 0.07
C PHE A 71 -3.94 3.96 -0.66
N ARG A 72 -4.67 5.09 -0.73
CA ARG A 72 -6.00 5.11 -1.36
C ARG A 72 -5.98 4.95 -2.87
N LYS A 73 -4.86 5.29 -3.52
CA LYS A 73 -4.63 5.05 -4.95
C LYS A 73 -4.76 3.57 -5.31
N PHE A 74 -4.32 2.67 -4.43
CA PHE A 74 -4.24 1.24 -4.73
C PHE A 74 -5.41 0.47 -4.13
N LYS A 75 -5.97 -0.45 -4.91
CA LYS A 75 -6.90 -1.44 -4.39
C LYS A 75 -6.13 -2.58 -3.73
N ILE A 76 -6.23 -2.66 -2.40
CA ILE A 76 -5.46 -3.63 -1.60
C ILE A 76 -6.17 -5.00 -1.59
N TYR A 77 -5.43 -6.04 -1.95
CA TYR A 77 -5.95 -7.42 -2.00
C TYR A 77 -5.21 -8.40 -1.09
N TYR A 78 -4.03 -8.00 -0.60
CA TYR A 78 -3.25 -8.78 0.34
C TYR A 78 -2.66 -7.87 1.40
N PHE A 79 -2.72 -8.30 2.66
CA PHE A 79 -2.06 -7.62 3.76
C PHE A 79 -1.87 -8.54 4.95
N VAL A 80 -0.77 -8.34 5.67
CA VAL A 80 -0.58 -8.89 7.01
C VAL A 80 -1.48 -8.11 7.96
N LYS A 81 -2.38 -8.82 8.67
CA LYS A 81 -3.41 -8.22 9.53
C LYS A 81 -2.86 -7.19 10.52
N VAL A 82 -1.75 -7.51 11.18
CA VAL A 82 -1.13 -6.62 12.18
C VAL A 82 -0.58 -5.35 11.52
N TYR A 83 -0.05 -5.47 10.31
CA TYR A 83 0.50 -4.36 9.56
C TYR A 83 -0.59 -3.40 9.07
N MET A 84 -1.68 -3.93 8.51
CA MET A 84 -2.84 -3.11 8.13
C MET A 84 -3.44 -2.37 9.34
N ARG A 85 -3.49 -3.02 10.51
CA ARG A 85 -3.95 -2.36 11.74
C ARG A 85 -3.09 -1.13 12.07
N LYS A 86 -1.76 -1.26 12.03
CA LYS A 86 -0.86 -0.12 12.26
C LYS A 86 -1.14 1.04 11.31
N ILE A 87 -1.30 0.76 10.02
CA ILE A 87 -1.63 1.79 9.01
C ILE A 87 -2.93 2.52 9.40
N LEU A 88 -3.99 1.77 9.67
CA LEU A 88 -5.30 2.36 9.99
C LEU A 88 -5.24 3.17 11.29
N ASP A 89 -4.56 2.66 12.32
CA ASP A 89 -4.40 3.37 13.60
C ASP A 89 -3.64 4.70 13.41
N MET A 90 -2.60 4.71 12.57
CA MET A 90 -1.83 5.92 12.24
C MET A 90 -2.67 6.94 11.45
N LEU A 91 -3.41 6.48 10.42
CA LEU A 91 -4.28 7.35 9.64
C LEU A 91 -5.39 7.97 10.50
N SER A 92 -6.05 7.18 11.34
CA SER A 92 -7.07 7.68 12.27
C SER A 92 -6.50 8.67 13.28
N SER A 93 -5.30 8.42 13.81
CA SER A 93 -4.64 9.35 14.73
C SER A 93 -4.32 10.69 14.07
N ALA A 94 -3.80 10.66 12.83
CA ALA A 94 -3.50 11.87 12.06
C ALA A 94 -4.76 12.66 11.69
N GLU A 95 -5.87 12.00 11.39
CA GLU A 95 -7.15 12.66 11.15
C GLU A 95 -7.66 13.40 12.39
N VAL A 96 -7.59 12.75 13.57
CA VAL A 96 -7.95 13.39 14.85
C VAL A 96 -7.08 14.61 15.15
N GLU A 97 -5.77 14.52 14.88
CA GLU A 97 -4.85 15.64 15.06
C GLU A 97 -5.22 16.82 14.15
N ARG A 98 -5.46 16.57 12.85
CA ARG A 98 -5.89 17.59 11.89
C ARG A 98 -7.18 18.28 12.34
N MET A 99 -8.20 17.52 12.72
CA MET A 99 -9.45 18.07 13.23
C MET A 99 -9.26 18.92 14.49
N SER A 100 -8.34 18.53 15.37
CA SER A 100 -8.04 19.26 16.60
C SER A 100 -7.36 20.60 16.35
N VAL A 101 -6.53 20.69 15.31
CA VAL A 101 -5.92 21.95 14.84
C VAL A 101 -6.99 22.85 14.24
N ASP A 102 -7.82 22.31 13.34
CA ASP A 102 -8.91 23.06 12.71
C ASP A 102 -9.88 23.67 13.73
N LEU A 103 -10.19 22.92 14.81
CA LEU A 103 -11.04 23.42 15.90
C LEU A 103 -10.41 24.61 16.65
N LYS A 104 -9.10 24.59 16.87
CA LYS A 104 -8.39 25.69 17.56
C LYS A 104 -8.34 26.95 16.70
N ASP A 105 -8.10 26.79 15.40
CA ASP A 105 -8.02 27.91 14.46
C ASP A 105 -9.39 28.56 14.24
N ASN A 106 -10.49 27.80 14.27
CA ASN A 106 -11.85 28.33 14.13
C ASN A 106 -12.42 28.97 15.42
N LEU A 107 -11.78 28.78 16.57
CA LEU A 107 -12.17 29.34 17.87
C LEU A 107 -11.30 30.53 18.30
N SER A 108 -10.27 30.87 17.52
CA SER A 108 -9.37 32.01 17.73
C SER A 108 -9.79 33.21 16.88
#